data_AF-A0A967T150-F1
#
_entry.id   AF-A0A967T150-F1
#
_cell.length_a   1.000
_cell.length_b   1.000
_cell.length_c   1.000
_cell.angle_alpha   90.00
_cell.angle_beta   90.00
_cell.angle_gamma   90.00
#
_symmetry.space_group_name_H-M   'P 1'
#
loop_
_entity.id
_entity.type
_entity.pdbx_description
1 polymer ?
#
loop_
_entity_poly.entity_id
_entity_poly.type
_entity_poly.pdbx_seq_one_letter_code
_entity_poly.pdbx_strand_id
1 'polypeptide(L)' 'NVQDPGDEPETYISNEQFFEGIEARARHYGHLIGTTYGEPFKYYNGPVPISSFDGLFETDPMR' A
#
# COMPACT_ATOMS: atom_id res chain seq x y z
N ASN A 1 -8.41 8.72 -14.26
CA ASN A 1 -7.92 8.39 -15.61
C ASN A 1 -7.88 9.66 -16.46
N VAL A 2 -6.95 9.79 -17.40
CA VAL A 2 -6.84 11.01 -18.23
C VAL A 2 -7.95 10.98 -19.28
N GLN A 3 -8.79 12.01 -19.29
CA GLN A 3 -9.98 12.09 -20.15
C GLN A 3 -9.63 12.46 -21.61
N ASP A 4 -8.41 12.94 -21.87
CA ASP A 4 -7.90 13.32 -23.20
C ASP A 4 -6.38 13.05 -23.28
N PRO A 5 -5.96 11.82 -23.64
CA PRO A 5 -4.55 11.42 -23.68
C PRO A 5 -3.76 11.98 -24.89
N GLY A 6 -4.40 12.73 -25.81
CA GLY A 6 -3.75 13.22 -27.02
C GLY A 6 -3.16 12.10 -27.90
N ASP A 7 -1.99 12.33 -28.48
CA ASP A 7 -1.26 11.37 -29.34
C ASP A 7 -0.29 10.46 -28.54
N GLU A 8 -0.38 10.44 -27.21
CA GLU A 8 0.51 9.60 -26.40
C GLU A 8 0.17 8.12 -26.55
N PRO A 9 1.18 7.22 -26.59
CA PRO A 9 0.94 5.79 -26.68
C PRO A 9 0.31 5.26 -25.37
N GLU A 10 -0.68 4.37 -25.52
CA GLU A 10 -1.24 3.62 -24.40
C GLU A 10 -0.14 2.86 -23.64
N THR A 11 -0.05 3.11 -22.34
CA THR A 11 0.89 2.43 -21.45
C THR A 11 0.13 1.51 -20.50
N TYR A 12 0.84 0.57 -19.87
CA TYR A 12 0.23 -0.32 -18.88
C TYR A 12 -0.50 0.44 -17.76
N ILE A 13 -0.01 1.63 -17.37
CA ILE A 13 -0.61 2.45 -16.31
C ILE A 13 -1.75 3.35 -16.80
N SER A 14 -1.91 3.51 -18.13
CA SER A 14 -2.99 4.30 -18.75
C SER A 14 -4.34 3.57 -18.72
N ASN A 15 -4.31 2.25 -18.53
CA ASN A 15 -5.50 1.41 -18.44
C ASN A 15 -6.21 1.55 -17.07
N GLU A 16 -7.54 1.70 -17.06
CA GLU A 16 -8.37 1.74 -15.84
C GLU A 16 -8.14 0.51 -14.93
N GLN A 17 -7.95 -0.66 -15.54
CA GLN A 17 -7.71 -1.91 -14.83
C GLN A 17 -6.44 -1.87 -13.97
N PHE A 18 -5.48 -1.00 -14.31
CA PHE A 18 -4.31 -0.78 -13.46
C PHE A 18 -4.71 -0.22 -12.09
N PHE A 19 -5.53 0.83 -12.08
CA PHE A 19 -6.00 1.46 -10.83
C PHE A 19 -6.96 0.56 -10.06
N GLU A 20 -7.83 -0.19 -10.75
CA GLU A 20 -8.65 -1.24 -10.12
C GLU A 20 -7.77 -2.29 -9.43
N GLY A 21 -6.66 -2.69 -10.05
CA GLY A 21 -5.67 -3.59 -9.46
C GLY A 21 -4.99 -3.01 -8.22
N ILE A 22 -4.68 -1.70 -8.22
CA ILE A 22 -4.13 -1.01 -7.04
C ILE A 22 -5.16 -1.00 -5.91
N GLU A 23 -6.43 -0.67 -6.18
CA GLU A 23 -7.48 -0.70 -5.17
C GLU A 23 -7.70 -2.12 -4.63
N ALA A 24 -7.77 -3.13 -5.51
CA ALA A 24 -7.94 -4.52 -5.12
C ALA A 24 -6.80 -4.99 -4.20
N ARG A 25 -5.55 -4.60 -4.49
CA ARG A 25 -4.40 -4.88 -3.61
C ARG A 25 -4.57 -4.20 -2.25
N ALA A 26 -4.96 -2.92 -2.23
CA ALA A 26 -5.17 -2.19 -1.00
C ALA A 26 -6.29 -2.80 -0.14
N ARG A 27 -7.41 -3.21 -0.74
CA ARG A 27 -8.52 -3.92 -0.09
C ARG A 27 -8.07 -5.27 0.49
N HIS A 28 -7.30 -6.04 -0.29
CA HIS A 28 -6.79 -7.34 0.14
C HIS A 28 -5.93 -7.22 1.40
N TYR A 29 -4.94 -6.32 1.41
CA TYR A 29 -4.07 -6.14 2.57
C TYR A 29 -4.78 -5.42 3.73
N GLY A 30 -5.76 -4.55 3.46
CA GLY A 30 -6.61 -3.97 4.49
C GLY A 30 -7.41 -5.05 5.24
N HIS A 31 -8.02 -5.99 4.51
CA HIS A 31 -8.76 -7.10 5.10
C HIS A 31 -7.90 -7.93 6.07
N LEU A 32 -6.62 -8.16 5.75
CA LEU A 32 -5.71 -8.93 6.60
C LEU A 32 -5.42 -8.26 7.95
N ILE A 33 -5.59 -6.94 8.06
CA ILE A 33 -5.32 -6.17 9.28
C ILE A 33 -6.60 -5.55 9.89
N GLY A 34 -7.78 -5.91 9.38
CA GLY A 34 -9.06 -5.41 9.88
C GLY A 34 -9.38 -3.96 9.49
N THR A 35 -8.79 -3.43 8.42
CA THR A 35 -9.06 -2.07 7.90
C THR A 35 -9.67 -2.13 6.50
N THR A 36 -10.22 -1.00 6.03
CA THR A 36 -10.78 -0.91 4.67
C THR A 36 -9.69 -1.01 3.59
N TYR A 37 -8.54 -0.41 3.84
CA TYR A 37 -7.40 -0.35 2.93
C TYR A 37 -6.09 -0.50 3.70
N GLY A 38 -5.12 -1.23 3.13
CA GLY A 38 -3.78 -1.41 3.70
C GLY A 38 -2.70 -1.38 2.62
N GLU A 39 -1.56 -0.77 2.95
CA GLU A 39 -0.38 -0.69 2.06
C GLU A 39 0.70 -1.67 2.54
N PRO A 40 1.00 -2.74 1.79
CA PRO A 40 2.02 -3.71 2.16
C PRO A 40 3.44 -3.18 1.84
N PHE A 41 4.39 -3.42 2.74
CA PHE A 41 5.81 -3.15 2.51
C PHE A 41 6.60 -4.46 2.41
N LYS A 42 7.50 -4.55 1.42
CA LYS A 42 8.43 -5.68 1.30
C LYS A 42 9.77 -5.28 1.90
N TYR A 43 10.22 -6.02 2.90
CA TYR A 43 11.57 -5.90 3.44
C TYR A 43 12.48 -6.93 2.78
N TYR A 44 13.62 -6.48 2.26
CA TYR A 44 14.48 -7.28 1.38
C TYR A 44 15.45 -8.22 2.12
N ASN A 45 15.78 -7.95 3.39
CA ASN A 45 16.95 -8.53 4.07
C ASN A 45 16.66 -9.37 5.33
N GLY A 46 15.53 -10.09 5.38
CA GLY A 46 15.24 -11.07 6.45
C GLY A 46 14.01 -10.73 7.29
N PRO A 47 13.89 -11.23 8.54
CA PRO A 47 12.85 -10.73 9.44
C PRO A 47 13.03 -9.22 9.67
N VAL A 48 11.93 -8.50 9.89
CA VAL A 48 11.98 -7.06 10.21
C VAL A 48 12.91 -6.88 11.42
N PRO A 49 13.91 -5.97 11.38
CA PRO A 49 14.93 -5.84 12.42
C PRO A 49 14.35 -5.16 13.66
N ILE A 50 13.50 -5.89 14.38
CA ILE A 50 12.87 -5.47 15.64
C ILE A 50 13.51 -6.32 16.75
N SER A 51 14.22 -5.67 17.66
CA SER A 51 14.87 -6.33 18.80
C SER A 51 13.92 -6.56 19.98
N SER A 52 12.89 -5.73 20.13
CA SER A 52 11.83 -5.84 21.13
C SER A 52 10.59 -5.07 20.68
N PHE A 53 9.44 -5.35 21.30
CA PHE A 53 8.18 -4.64 21.04
C PHE A 53 7.99 -3.41 21.93
N ASP A 54 8.97 -3.07 22.77
CA ASP A 54 8.88 -2.00 23.75
C ASP A 54 8.49 -0.66 23.09
N GLY A 55 9.07 -0.34 21.92
CA GLY A 55 8.72 0.85 21.15
C GLY A 55 7.27 0.93 20.62
N LEU A 56 6.53 -0.19 20.59
CA LEU A 56 5.09 -0.19 20.27
C LEU A 56 4.21 -0.02 21.52
N PHE A 57 4.70 -0.42 22.70
CA PHE A 57 3.93 -0.44 23.94
C PHE A 57 4.29 0.70 24.91
N GLU A 58 5.44 1.34 24.72
CA GLU A 58 5.96 2.43 25.56
C GLU A 58 5.66 3.83 25.00
N THR A 59 4.68 3.97 24.10
CA THR A 59 4.31 5.31 23.62
C THR A 59 3.59 6.06 24.73
N ASP A 60 4.28 6.98 25.40
CA ASP A 60 3.62 8.10 26.06
C ASP A 60 3.08 9.01 24.95
N PRO A 61 1.75 9.13 24.77
CA PRO A 61 1.20 10.00 23.75
C PRO A 61 1.65 11.42 24.04
N MET A 62 2.38 12.05 23.11
CA MET A 62 2.62 13.48 23.22
C MET A 62 1.26 14.18 23.16
N ARG A 63 0.87 14.77 24.28
CA ARG A 63 -0.33 15.60 24.43
C ARG A 63 -0.12 16.98 23.85
#